data_AF-A0A9R1NHF9-F1
#
_entry.id   AF-A0A9R1NHF9-F1
#
_cell.length_a   1.000
_cell.length_b   1.000
_cell.length_c   1.000
_cell.angle_alpha   90.00
_cell.angle_beta   90.00
_cell.angle_gamma   90.00
#
_symmetry.space_group_name_H-M   'P 1'
#
loop_
_entity.id
_entity.type
_entity.pdbx_description
1 polymer ?
#
loop_
_entity_poly.entity_id
_entity_poly.type
_entity_poly.pdbx_seq_one_letter_code
_entity_poly.pdbx_strand_id
1 'polypeptide(L)'
;MCGGLPLAIVIMAGHVACNPNKSEGEWLKVCKSLFPESAKDHGKYGGKDLTQEELGRIVSHCYNDMPVDIKTCSLYLSIFPKGQKISSKRLTRRWTAEGFIAEKQGLSVEDVADTYFSHLIRRKIIRPVEHGSNGKVKKCIVHDMVLEHIVAKASEENFITVIGGNWLMQLPSSKVRRLSLQESDSKCANDTEKMNLFHVRSLTMFGSLNQLPSHSFKFGIVQVLDLEGCTGFKAHHTEEICKMLLLKYLSLRRTDTKQLPKAIGKLENLETLDIRETNVVQLPKTVCLLERLVNILGGDKRIRRALKLPEELNKKKKMKALRILSGIEIVGGLADLHHLTELRKLAIYKLSTMSDDPSFKELSSSIEYLGGYSLHTLIIDDESAKFINSLDDLSSPPKFLVALELSGKMVQLPGWITQLSALTKLTLSVTALRTDNLLLLSNLEALFSLTFSFRAEKQDSETLTILAENKLSSDGEITIPDVGFRSLKLLRFFAPLLPVLTFSEKAMPELERLELRFSMLEGICGVENLAGLKVVHLTLEDKEGEHMTKEVQREIERAVKRTDGKAPRIILSDIFTLLVL
;
A
#
# COMPACT_ATOMS: atom_id res chain seq x y z
N MET A 1 -30.29 3.75 -21.80
CA MET A 1 -30.15 3.03 -20.51
C MET A 1 -29.64 3.94 -19.39
N CYS A 2 -28.47 4.57 -19.52
CA CYS A 2 -27.86 5.30 -18.39
C CYS A 2 -28.18 6.81 -18.33
N GLY A 3 -29.03 7.34 -19.22
CA GLY A 3 -29.51 8.73 -19.21
C GLY A 3 -28.44 9.82 -19.04
N GLY A 4 -27.22 9.58 -19.53
CA GLY A 4 -26.11 10.52 -19.38
C GLY A 4 -25.45 10.57 -17.99
N LEU A 5 -25.98 9.89 -16.96
CA LEU A 5 -25.41 9.91 -15.62
C LEU A 5 -24.04 9.18 -15.57
N PRO A 6 -22.94 9.86 -15.19
CA PRO A 6 -21.61 9.26 -15.20
C PRO A 6 -21.49 7.99 -14.37
N LEU A 7 -22.07 7.96 -13.17
CA LEU A 7 -22.02 6.77 -12.31
C LEU A 7 -22.74 5.58 -12.93
N ALA A 8 -23.93 5.81 -13.49
CA ALA A 8 -24.71 4.77 -14.16
C ALA A 8 -23.95 4.17 -15.34
N ILE A 9 -23.30 5.02 -16.15
CA ILE A 9 -22.47 4.61 -17.29
C ILE A 9 -21.30 3.75 -16.79
N VAL A 10 -20.57 4.22 -15.78
CA VAL A 10 -19.38 3.55 -15.25
C VAL A 10 -19.72 2.17 -14.69
N ILE A 11 -20.78 2.06 -13.89
CA ILE A 11 -21.20 0.79 -13.27
C ILE A 11 -21.69 -0.19 -14.34
N MET A 12 -22.53 0.27 -15.28
CA MET A 12 -23.00 -0.59 -16.37
C MET A 12 -21.87 -1.04 -17.29
N ALA A 13 -20.90 -0.17 -17.59
CA ALA A 13 -19.70 -0.54 -18.35
C ALA A 13 -18.90 -1.65 -17.63
N GLY A 14 -18.75 -1.54 -16.31
CA GLY A 14 -18.13 -2.60 -15.51
C GLY A 14 -18.91 -3.92 -15.53
N HIS A 15 -20.24 -3.86 -15.47
CA HIS A 15 -21.10 -5.02 -15.57
C HIS A 15 -21.02 -5.70 -16.95
N VAL A 16 -21.04 -4.91 -18.04
CA VAL A 16 -20.86 -5.42 -19.42
C VAL A 16 -19.48 -6.06 -19.59
N ALA A 17 -18.41 -5.40 -19.12
CA ALA A 17 -17.04 -5.91 -19.22
C ALA A 17 -16.79 -7.23 -18.44
N CYS A 18 -17.66 -7.54 -17.48
CA CYS A 18 -17.64 -8.80 -16.72
C CYS A 18 -18.59 -9.87 -17.29
N ASN A 19 -19.37 -9.53 -18.32
CA ASN A 19 -20.34 -10.44 -18.96
C ASN A 19 -20.17 -10.44 -20.49
N PRO A 20 -18.97 -10.79 -21.02
CA PRO A 20 -18.68 -10.70 -22.46
C PRO A 20 -19.54 -11.64 -23.31
N ASN A 21 -20.08 -12.71 -22.71
CA ASN A 21 -20.85 -13.72 -23.41
C ASN A 21 -22.35 -13.44 -23.43
N LYS A 22 -22.84 -12.37 -22.79
CA LYS A 22 -24.27 -12.00 -22.82
C LYS A 22 -24.63 -11.51 -24.22
N SER A 23 -25.60 -12.17 -24.84
CA SER A 23 -26.18 -11.82 -26.13
C SER A 23 -26.97 -10.52 -26.08
N GLU A 24 -27.22 -9.91 -27.23
CA GLU A 24 -28.04 -8.70 -27.35
C GLU A 24 -29.46 -8.91 -26.76
N GLY A 25 -30.05 -10.09 -27.00
CA GLY A 25 -31.36 -10.45 -26.44
C GLY A 25 -31.38 -10.47 -24.91
N GLU A 26 -30.30 -10.87 -24.26
CA GLU A 26 -30.16 -10.83 -22.80
C GLU A 26 -29.99 -9.40 -22.29
N TRP A 27 -29.22 -8.56 -23.00
CA TRP A 27 -29.09 -7.14 -22.67
C TRP A 27 -30.41 -6.38 -22.78
N LEU A 28 -31.24 -6.71 -23.78
CA LEU A 28 -32.59 -6.17 -23.91
C LEU A 28 -33.48 -6.57 -22.72
N LYS A 29 -33.37 -7.80 -22.22
CA LYS A 29 -34.09 -8.25 -21.00
C LYS A 29 -33.63 -7.46 -19.77
N VAL A 30 -32.32 -7.24 -19.63
CA VAL A 30 -31.77 -6.40 -18.53
C VAL A 30 -32.35 -4.99 -18.60
N CYS A 31 -32.35 -4.35 -19.78
CA CYS A 31 -32.91 -3.01 -19.97
C CYS A 31 -34.40 -2.95 -19.56
N LYS A 32 -35.20 -3.94 -20.00
CA LYS A 32 -36.62 -4.03 -19.63
C LYS A 32 -36.84 -4.22 -18.13
N SER A 33 -35.98 -5.00 -17.47
CA SER A 33 -36.06 -5.23 -16.02
C SER A 33 -35.70 -3.98 -15.19
N LEU A 34 -34.74 -3.19 -15.66
CA LEU A 34 -34.29 -1.98 -14.99
C LEU A 34 -35.27 -0.82 -15.15
N PHE A 35 -35.95 -0.75 -16.31
CA PHE A 35 -36.85 0.36 -16.67
C PHE A 35 -38.23 -0.12 -17.17
N PRO A 36 -39.07 -0.72 -16.29
CA PRO A 36 -40.37 -1.26 -16.70
C PRO A 36 -41.35 -0.20 -17.25
N GLU A 37 -41.25 1.04 -16.77
CA GLU A 37 -42.17 2.13 -17.11
C GLU A 37 -41.80 2.84 -18.42
N SER A 38 -40.52 2.84 -18.80
CA SER A 38 -40.05 3.39 -20.09
C SER A 38 -40.52 2.58 -21.31
N ALA A 39 -41.03 1.37 -21.10
CA ALA A 39 -41.61 0.53 -22.14
C ALA A 39 -43.02 0.97 -22.58
N LYS A 40 -43.66 1.92 -21.87
CA LYS A 40 -44.99 2.44 -22.20
C LYS A 40 -44.98 3.74 -23.01
N ASP A 41 -43.85 4.46 -23.05
CA ASP A 41 -43.70 5.70 -23.82
C ASP A 41 -42.79 5.47 -25.04
N HIS A 42 -43.34 4.84 -26.07
CA HIS A 42 -42.74 4.89 -27.40
C HIS A 42 -42.85 6.33 -27.94
N GLY A 43 -41.78 7.13 -27.88
CA GLY A 43 -41.69 8.30 -28.79
C GLY A 43 -40.93 9.55 -28.39
N LYS A 44 -40.26 9.67 -27.24
CA LYS A 44 -39.42 10.85 -26.96
C LYS A 44 -37.99 10.48 -26.55
N TYR A 45 -37.12 10.37 -27.55
CA TYR A 45 -35.66 10.36 -27.40
C TYR A 45 -35.12 11.76 -27.03
N GLY A 46 -35.62 12.33 -25.94
CA GLY A 46 -35.16 13.60 -25.36
C GLY A 46 -34.83 13.40 -23.88
N GLY A 47 -33.63 13.82 -23.47
CA GLY A 47 -33.01 13.52 -22.17
C GLY A 47 -33.94 13.72 -20.98
N LYS A 48 -34.42 12.61 -20.41
CA LYS A 48 -34.98 12.58 -19.06
C LYS A 48 -33.86 12.11 -18.14
N ASP A 49 -33.52 12.93 -17.16
CA ASP A 49 -32.52 12.58 -16.15
C ASP A 49 -33.00 11.33 -15.38
N LEU A 50 -32.08 10.40 -15.13
CA LEU A 50 -32.38 9.21 -14.34
C LEU A 50 -32.78 9.61 -12.92
N THR A 51 -33.84 9.01 -12.41
CA THR A 51 -34.21 9.16 -11.00
C THR A 51 -33.23 8.41 -10.09
N GLN A 52 -33.16 8.82 -8.81
CA GLN A 52 -32.32 8.15 -7.81
C GLN A 52 -32.75 6.68 -7.60
N GLU A 53 -34.03 6.37 -7.74
CA GLU A 53 -34.56 5.01 -7.64
C GLU A 53 -34.09 4.13 -8.82
N GLU A 54 -34.17 4.64 -10.05
CA GLU A 54 -33.67 3.93 -11.23
C GLU A 54 -32.15 3.69 -11.16
N LEU A 55 -31.40 4.67 -10.66
CA LEU A 55 -29.97 4.50 -10.40
C LEU A 55 -29.72 3.43 -9.33
N GLY A 56 -30.52 3.41 -8.26
CA GLY A 56 -30.51 2.35 -7.25
C GLY A 56 -30.79 0.96 -7.84
N ARG A 57 -31.73 0.84 -8.77
CA ARG A 57 -32.02 -0.42 -9.49
C ARG A 57 -30.83 -0.88 -10.34
N ILE A 58 -30.15 0.04 -11.03
CA ILE A 58 -28.91 -0.28 -11.78
C ILE A 58 -27.83 -0.83 -10.84
N VAL A 59 -27.55 -0.12 -9.74
CA VAL A 59 -26.53 -0.53 -8.77
C VAL A 59 -26.87 -1.90 -8.20
N SER A 60 -28.13 -2.10 -7.81
CA SER A 60 -28.65 -3.38 -7.30
C SER A 60 -28.49 -4.52 -8.29
N HIS A 61 -28.83 -4.30 -9.56
CA HIS A 61 -28.67 -5.31 -10.60
C HIS A 61 -27.20 -5.69 -10.79
N CYS A 62 -26.30 -4.69 -10.87
CA CYS A 62 -24.88 -4.92 -11.04
C CYS A 62 -24.25 -5.65 -9.85
N TYR A 63 -24.75 -5.38 -8.64
CA TYR A 63 -24.37 -6.09 -7.42
C TYR A 63 -24.87 -7.55 -7.44
N ASN A 64 -26.13 -7.77 -7.81
CA ASN A 64 -26.75 -9.09 -7.78
C ASN A 64 -26.10 -10.08 -8.75
N ASP A 65 -25.62 -9.60 -9.89
CA ASP A 65 -24.88 -10.37 -10.91
C ASP A 65 -23.48 -10.83 -10.47
N MET A 66 -22.97 -10.35 -9.32
CA MET A 66 -21.64 -10.74 -8.85
C MET A 66 -21.61 -12.20 -8.34
N PRO A 67 -20.53 -12.96 -8.61
CA PRO A 67 -20.30 -14.26 -7.98
C PRO A 67 -20.31 -14.15 -6.45
N VAL A 68 -20.72 -15.21 -5.76
CA VAL A 68 -20.93 -15.24 -4.30
C VAL A 68 -19.69 -14.79 -3.51
N ASP A 69 -18.51 -15.29 -3.90
CA ASP A 69 -17.24 -14.94 -3.24
C ASP A 69 -16.93 -13.44 -3.37
N ILE A 70 -17.11 -12.89 -4.58
CA ILE A 70 -16.89 -11.45 -4.86
C ILE A 70 -17.92 -10.60 -4.14
N LYS A 71 -19.18 -11.06 -4.07
CA LYS A 71 -20.27 -10.42 -3.35
C LYS A 71 -19.94 -10.31 -1.85
N THR A 72 -19.45 -11.39 -1.25
CA THR A 72 -18.99 -11.42 0.15
C THR A 72 -17.86 -10.40 0.40
N CYS A 73 -16.85 -10.38 -0.46
CA CYS A 73 -15.77 -9.40 -0.40
C CYS A 73 -16.25 -7.95 -0.61
N SER A 74 -17.27 -7.74 -1.45
CA SER A 74 -17.89 -6.42 -1.67
C SER A 74 -18.68 -5.93 -0.46
N LEU A 75 -19.47 -6.80 0.19
CA LEU A 75 -20.19 -6.50 1.42
C LEU A 75 -19.25 -6.05 2.53
N TYR A 76 -18.05 -6.62 2.58
CA TYR A 76 -17.03 -6.24 3.56
C TYR A 76 -16.54 -4.80 3.41
N LEU A 77 -16.75 -4.15 2.26
CA LEU A 77 -16.40 -2.73 2.09
C LEU A 77 -17.28 -1.80 2.95
N SER A 78 -18.47 -2.25 3.38
CA SER A 78 -19.37 -1.47 4.25
C SER A 78 -18.74 -1.03 5.58
N ILE A 79 -17.65 -1.67 6.03
CA ILE A 79 -16.94 -1.27 7.24
C ILE A 79 -16.29 0.11 7.13
N PHE A 80 -15.96 0.58 5.92
CA PHE A 80 -15.23 1.84 5.75
C PHE A 80 -16.19 3.02 5.64
N PRO A 81 -15.85 4.19 6.23
CA PRO A 81 -16.65 5.39 6.09
C PRO A 81 -16.61 5.93 4.65
N LYS A 82 -17.57 6.80 4.32
CA LYS A 82 -17.63 7.49 3.02
C LYS A 82 -16.33 8.24 2.73
N GLY A 83 -15.90 8.25 1.47
CA GLY A 83 -14.66 8.90 1.03
C GLY A 83 -13.34 8.28 1.53
N GLN A 84 -13.38 7.24 2.37
CA GLN A 84 -12.17 6.66 2.95
C GLN A 84 -11.25 6.05 1.89
N LYS A 85 -9.97 6.40 1.93
CA LYS A 85 -8.94 5.74 1.11
C LYS A 85 -8.53 4.41 1.74
N ILE A 86 -8.92 3.32 1.10
CA ILE A 86 -8.74 1.95 1.60
C ILE A 86 -7.44 1.37 1.03
N SER A 87 -6.55 0.92 1.92
CA SER A 87 -5.34 0.18 1.53
C SER A 87 -5.70 -1.22 1.04
N SER A 88 -5.25 -1.60 -0.16
CA SER A 88 -5.51 -2.92 -0.74
C SER A 88 -5.01 -4.04 0.17
N LYS A 89 -3.79 -3.90 0.71
CA LYS A 89 -3.20 -4.88 1.66
C LYS A 89 -3.84 -4.86 3.06
N ARG A 90 -4.55 -3.81 3.46
CA ARG A 90 -5.37 -3.84 4.69
C ARG A 90 -6.62 -4.69 4.44
N LEU A 91 -7.30 -4.43 3.32
CA LEU A 91 -8.51 -5.13 2.93
C LEU A 91 -8.29 -6.64 2.72
N THR A 92 -7.29 -7.02 1.93
CA THR A 92 -7.07 -8.44 1.59
C THR A 92 -6.64 -9.29 2.79
N ARG A 93 -5.79 -8.76 3.68
CA ARG A 93 -5.42 -9.48 4.92
C ARG A 93 -6.61 -9.71 5.83
N ARG A 94 -7.56 -8.78 5.85
CA ARG A 94 -8.80 -8.96 6.60
C ARG A 94 -9.71 -9.99 5.96
N TRP A 95 -9.85 -10.00 4.63
CA TRP A 95 -10.57 -11.08 3.94
C TRP A 95 -9.99 -12.47 4.25
N THR A 96 -8.66 -12.59 4.30
CA THR A 96 -7.99 -13.82 4.74
C THR A 96 -8.33 -14.17 6.19
N ALA A 97 -8.20 -13.22 7.12
CA ALA A 97 -8.48 -13.46 8.55
C ALA A 97 -9.96 -13.80 8.83
N GLU A 98 -10.88 -13.23 8.05
CA GLU A 98 -12.31 -13.57 8.05
C GLU A 98 -12.62 -14.95 7.47
N GLY A 99 -11.67 -15.54 6.73
CA GLY A 99 -11.85 -16.82 6.03
C GLY A 99 -12.66 -16.72 4.73
N PHE A 100 -12.79 -15.54 4.13
CA PHE A 100 -13.45 -15.37 2.83
C PHE A 100 -12.60 -15.86 1.66
N ILE A 101 -11.30 -16.03 1.90
CA ILE A 101 -10.32 -16.39 0.90
C ILE A 101 -9.49 -17.54 1.44
N ALA A 102 -9.39 -18.58 0.62
CA ALA A 102 -8.58 -19.75 0.84
C ALA A 102 -7.86 -20.13 -0.46
N GLU A 103 -6.85 -20.99 -0.35
CA GLU A 103 -6.16 -21.54 -1.52
C GLU A 103 -7.15 -22.30 -2.40
N LYS A 104 -7.11 -22.03 -3.71
CA LYS A 104 -8.07 -22.58 -4.67
C LYS A 104 -7.37 -22.85 -6.00
N GLN A 105 -7.56 -24.05 -6.54
CA GLN A 105 -7.04 -24.43 -7.87
C GLN A 105 -5.52 -24.21 -8.02
N GLY A 106 -4.74 -24.46 -6.96
CA GLY A 106 -3.29 -24.26 -6.95
C GLY A 106 -2.82 -22.81 -6.81
N LEU A 107 -3.74 -21.85 -6.68
CA LEU A 107 -3.41 -20.45 -6.40
C LEU A 107 -3.23 -20.21 -4.90
N SER A 108 -2.25 -19.38 -4.56
CA SER A 108 -2.05 -18.95 -3.17
C SER A 108 -3.20 -18.06 -2.69
N VAL A 109 -3.37 -17.95 -1.37
CA VAL A 109 -4.36 -17.04 -0.75
C VAL A 109 -4.18 -15.61 -1.26
N GLU A 110 -2.94 -15.17 -1.44
CA GLU A 110 -2.60 -13.85 -1.97
C GLU A 110 -3.05 -13.65 -3.42
N ASP A 111 -2.91 -14.68 -4.27
CA ASP A 111 -3.31 -14.62 -5.67
C ASP A 111 -4.84 -14.61 -5.82
N VAL A 112 -5.54 -15.41 -5.01
CA VAL A 112 -7.01 -15.37 -4.97
C VAL A 112 -7.50 -14.00 -4.50
N ALA A 113 -6.85 -13.42 -3.49
CA ALA A 113 -7.18 -12.08 -3.01
C ALA A 113 -6.93 -10.97 -4.04
N ASP A 114 -5.79 -11.02 -4.74
CA ASP A 114 -5.47 -10.09 -5.83
C ASP A 114 -6.49 -10.25 -6.99
N THR A 115 -6.95 -11.48 -7.27
CA THR A 115 -7.99 -11.78 -8.27
C THR A 115 -9.34 -11.17 -7.89
N TYR A 116 -9.79 -11.38 -6.64
CA TYR A 116 -11.07 -10.86 -6.16
C TYR A 116 -11.07 -9.33 -6.12
N PHE A 117 -9.96 -8.72 -5.65
CA PHE A 117 -9.79 -7.27 -5.66
C PHE A 117 -9.82 -6.71 -7.09
N SER A 118 -9.15 -7.37 -8.03
CA SER A 118 -9.18 -6.98 -9.45
C SER A 118 -10.59 -7.11 -10.06
N HIS A 119 -11.37 -8.11 -9.62
CA HIS A 119 -12.75 -8.27 -10.07
C HIS A 119 -13.64 -7.10 -9.61
N LEU A 120 -13.46 -6.60 -8.39
CA LEU A 120 -14.18 -5.41 -7.89
C LEU A 120 -13.81 -4.14 -8.66
N ILE A 121 -12.55 -4.00 -9.08
CA ILE A 121 -12.10 -2.89 -9.95
C ILE A 121 -12.76 -3.00 -11.33
N ARG A 122 -12.77 -4.20 -11.92
CA ARG A 122 -13.38 -4.45 -13.25
C ARG A 122 -14.87 -4.10 -13.25
N ARG A 123 -15.59 -4.47 -12.18
CA ARG A 123 -17.00 -4.12 -11.98
C ARG A 123 -17.24 -2.67 -11.56
N LYS A 124 -16.19 -1.87 -11.41
CA LYS A 124 -16.25 -0.45 -10.98
C LYS A 124 -16.94 -0.24 -9.63
N ILE A 125 -16.97 -1.28 -8.78
CA ILE A 125 -17.41 -1.17 -7.38
C ILE A 125 -16.40 -0.36 -6.58
N ILE A 126 -15.11 -0.63 -6.82
CA ILE A 126 -14.01 0.14 -6.25
C ILE A 126 -13.23 0.87 -7.33
N ARG A 127 -12.82 2.10 -7.03
CA ARG A 127 -12.03 2.94 -7.91
C ARG A 127 -10.60 3.06 -7.37
N PRO A 128 -9.58 2.69 -8.17
CA PRO A 128 -8.18 2.97 -7.80
C PRO A 128 -7.94 4.47 -7.64
N VAL A 129 -7.21 4.86 -6.59
CA VAL A 129 -6.82 6.26 -6.35
C VAL A 129 -5.32 6.45 -6.16
N GLU A 130 -4.61 5.40 -5.75
CA GLU A 130 -3.16 5.43 -5.57
C GLU A 130 -2.58 4.11 -6.08
N HIS A 131 -1.55 4.19 -6.92
CA HIS A 131 -0.80 3.04 -7.41
C HIS A 131 0.54 2.96 -6.68
N GLY A 132 0.98 1.74 -6.36
CA GLY A 132 2.30 1.48 -5.82
C GLY A 132 3.38 1.64 -6.90
N SER A 133 4.64 1.63 -6.47
CA SER A 133 5.78 1.68 -7.40
C SER A 133 5.91 0.42 -8.27
N ASN A 134 5.13 -0.63 -8.03
CA ASN A 134 5.08 -1.81 -8.90
C ASN A 134 3.88 -1.79 -9.87
N GLY A 135 3.24 -0.64 -10.05
CA GLY A 135 2.05 -0.47 -10.90
C GLY A 135 0.76 -1.04 -10.32
N LYS A 136 0.81 -1.88 -9.29
CA LYS A 136 -0.39 -2.43 -8.62
C LYS A 136 -1.11 -1.34 -7.82
N VAL A 137 -2.43 -1.49 -7.67
CA VAL A 137 -3.25 -0.57 -6.88
C VAL A 137 -2.90 -0.68 -5.39
N LYS A 138 -2.50 0.44 -4.80
CA LYS A 138 -2.13 0.56 -3.38
C LYS A 138 -3.31 1.04 -2.53
N LYS A 139 -4.07 2.03 -3.02
CA LYS A 139 -5.30 2.49 -2.37
C LYS A 139 -6.45 2.59 -3.37
N CYS A 140 -7.65 2.30 -2.90
CA CYS A 140 -8.91 2.48 -3.62
C CYS A 140 -9.92 3.26 -2.77
N ILE A 141 -10.99 3.73 -3.42
CA ILE A 141 -12.18 4.26 -2.76
C ILE A 141 -13.42 3.58 -3.32
N VAL A 142 -14.50 3.57 -2.56
CA VAL A 142 -15.84 3.19 -3.04
C VAL A 142 -16.59 4.48 -3.34
N HIS A 143 -17.35 4.52 -4.45
CA HIS A 143 -18.22 5.66 -4.71
C HIS A 143 -19.36 5.70 -3.69
N ASP A 144 -19.73 6.88 -3.18
CA ASP A 144 -20.65 7.01 -2.04
C ASP A 144 -22.00 6.32 -2.24
N MET A 145 -22.65 6.50 -3.40
CA MET A 145 -23.90 5.79 -3.72
C MET A 145 -23.75 4.25 -3.81
N VAL A 146 -22.59 3.76 -4.26
CA VAL A 146 -22.32 2.31 -4.30
C VAL A 146 -22.11 1.81 -2.87
N LEU A 147 -21.41 2.59 -2.05
CA LEU A 147 -21.20 2.28 -0.63
C LEU A 147 -22.54 2.27 0.13
N GLU A 148 -23.42 3.25 -0.11
CA GLU A 148 -24.79 3.28 0.42
C GLU A 148 -25.55 2.00 0.11
N HIS A 149 -25.51 1.57 -1.15
CA HIS A 149 -26.14 0.31 -1.55
C HIS A 149 -25.53 -0.91 -0.84
N ILE A 150 -24.19 -0.98 -0.76
CA ILE A 150 -23.49 -2.08 -0.08
C ILE A 150 -23.81 -2.12 1.42
N VAL A 151 -23.87 -0.97 2.09
CA VAL A 151 -24.22 -0.88 3.52
C VAL A 151 -25.67 -1.31 3.74
N ALA A 152 -26.61 -0.88 2.88
CA ALA A 152 -27.99 -1.35 2.93
C ALA A 152 -28.09 -2.87 2.77
N LYS A 153 -27.41 -3.44 1.77
CA LYS A 153 -27.37 -4.90 1.57
C LYS A 153 -26.71 -5.64 2.74
N ALA A 154 -25.63 -5.11 3.30
CA ALA A 154 -24.97 -5.70 4.46
C ALA A 154 -25.88 -5.73 5.70
N SER A 155 -26.73 -4.71 5.87
CA SER A 155 -27.73 -4.65 6.94
C SER A 155 -28.87 -5.64 6.71
N GLU A 156 -29.45 -5.66 5.49
CA GLU A 156 -30.50 -6.61 5.10
C GLU A 156 -30.09 -8.08 5.31
N GLU A 157 -28.83 -8.41 4.98
CA GLU A 157 -28.29 -9.77 5.11
C GLU A 157 -27.70 -10.07 6.50
N ASN A 158 -27.77 -9.13 7.45
CA ASN A 158 -27.10 -9.20 8.76
C ASN A 158 -25.61 -9.61 8.66
N PHE A 159 -24.92 -9.05 7.67
CA PHE A 159 -23.52 -9.36 7.37
C PHE A 159 -22.55 -8.52 8.20
N ILE A 160 -22.76 -7.20 8.22
CA ILE A 160 -22.02 -6.20 9.00
C ILE A 160 -23.01 -5.19 9.58
N THR A 161 -22.87 -4.89 10.87
CA THR A 161 -23.55 -3.76 11.52
C THR A 161 -22.60 -2.57 11.55
N VAL A 162 -23.06 -1.44 11.02
CA VAL A 162 -22.34 -0.16 11.08
C VAL A 162 -23.07 0.75 12.07
N ILE A 163 -22.33 1.32 13.02
CA ILE A 163 -22.85 2.29 13.99
C ILE A 163 -22.08 3.60 13.82
N GLY A 164 -22.79 4.72 13.81
CA GLY A 164 -22.24 6.05 13.62
C GLY A 164 -22.02 6.42 12.15
N GLY A 165 -21.32 7.55 11.92
CA GLY A 165 -21.12 8.14 10.60
C GLY A 165 -22.40 8.69 9.96
N ASN A 166 -22.42 8.74 8.63
CA ASN A 166 -23.53 9.27 7.83
C ASN A 166 -24.67 8.26 7.60
N TRP A 167 -24.72 7.16 8.35
CA TRP A 167 -25.64 6.05 8.13
C TRP A 167 -26.83 6.13 9.08
N LEU A 168 -28.04 6.39 8.56
CA LEU A 168 -29.29 6.27 9.31
C LEU A 168 -29.77 4.81 9.29
N MET A 169 -29.02 3.92 9.92
CA MET A 169 -29.38 2.49 10.03
C MET A 169 -30.23 2.26 11.27
N GLN A 170 -31.28 1.44 11.14
CA GLN A 170 -32.01 0.95 12.30
C GLN A 170 -31.09 0.07 13.16
N LEU A 171 -31.23 0.13 14.49
CA LEU A 171 -30.51 -0.78 15.37
C LEU A 171 -30.85 -2.23 15.01
N PRO A 172 -29.87 -3.13 14.90
CA PRO A 172 -30.15 -4.53 14.59
C PRO A 172 -30.98 -5.15 15.71
N SER A 173 -32.07 -5.83 15.35
CA SER A 173 -32.81 -6.71 16.25
C SER A 173 -32.16 -8.09 16.42
N SER A 174 -31.10 -8.37 15.64
CA SER A 174 -30.49 -9.69 15.49
C SER A 174 -29.03 -9.73 15.97
N LYS A 175 -28.43 -10.93 15.98
CA LYS A 175 -27.07 -11.16 16.49
C LYS A 175 -26.03 -10.46 15.61
N VAL A 176 -25.25 -9.55 16.19
CA VAL A 176 -24.15 -8.85 15.52
C VAL A 176 -22.89 -9.72 15.50
N ARG A 177 -22.41 -10.06 14.28
CA ARG A 177 -21.16 -10.84 14.09
C ARG A 177 -19.96 -9.97 13.69
N ARG A 178 -20.21 -8.88 12.96
CA ARG A 178 -19.19 -7.93 12.52
C ARG A 178 -19.68 -6.53 12.79
N LEU A 179 -18.86 -5.77 13.50
CA LEU A 179 -19.20 -4.44 13.95
C LEU A 179 -18.18 -3.44 13.40
N SER A 180 -18.71 -2.37 12.82
CA SER A 180 -17.93 -1.19 12.45
C SER A 180 -18.44 0.01 13.23
N LEU A 181 -17.59 0.55 14.10
CA LEU A 181 -17.84 1.78 14.84
C LEU A 181 -17.18 2.94 14.09
N GLN A 182 -17.98 3.81 13.52
CA GLN A 182 -17.53 5.00 12.81
C GLN A 182 -17.78 6.22 13.69
N GLU A 183 -16.86 7.19 13.62
CA GLU A 183 -16.98 8.42 14.41
C GLU A 183 -18.31 9.13 14.09
N SER A 184 -19.06 9.46 15.14
CA SER A 184 -20.31 10.19 15.07
C SER A 184 -20.43 11.16 16.24
N ASP A 185 -21.35 12.12 16.11
CA ASP A 185 -21.79 12.94 17.24
C ASP A 185 -22.16 12.05 18.44
N SER A 186 -21.98 12.59 19.65
CA SER A 186 -22.03 11.92 20.97
C SER A 186 -23.26 11.05 21.30
N LYS A 187 -24.24 10.95 20.40
CA LYS A 187 -25.47 10.16 20.54
C LYS A 187 -25.26 8.63 20.39
N CYS A 188 -24.32 8.15 19.58
CA CYS A 188 -24.15 6.70 19.34
C CYS A 188 -23.61 5.89 20.52
N ALA A 189 -22.90 6.50 21.48
CA ALA A 189 -22.38 5.80 22.64
C ALA A 189 -23.52 5.11 23.45
N ASN A 190 -24.67 5.78 23.54
CA ASN A 190 -25.86 5.28 24.23
C ASN A 190 -26.56 4.13 23.47
N ASP A 191 -26.35 4.02 22.15
CA ASP A 191 -26.97 2.97 21.34
C ASP A 191 -26.18 1.66 21.42
N THR A 192 -24.85 1.75 21.51
CA THR A 192 -23.99 0.57 21.69
C THR A 192 -24.18 -0.15 23.02
N GLU A 193 -24.48 0.57 24.10
CA GLU A 193 -24.72 -0.04 25.41
C GLU A 193 -26.00 -0.87 25.46
N LYS A 194 -26.99 -0.53 24.64
CA LYS A 194 -28.28 -1.25 24.54
C LYS A 194 -28.21 -2.50 23.67
N MET A 195 -27.12 -2.70 22.91
CA MET A 195 -26.97 -3.82 21.98
C MET A 195 -26.30 -5.03 22.63
N ASN A 196 -26.72 -6.23 22.21
CA ASN A 196 -26.03 -7.47 22.56
C ASN A 196 -24.85 -7.71 21.59
N LEU A 197 -23.63 -7.37 22.03
CA LEU A 197 -22.40 -7.52 21.24
C LEU A 197 -21.58 -8.77 21.65
N PHE A 198 -22.18 -9.73 22.35
CA PHE A 198 -21.50 -10.95 22.79
C PHE A 198 -21.09 -11.90 21.65
N HIS A 199 -21.62 -11.69 20.44
CA HIS A 199 -21.38 -12.54 19.27
C HIS A 199 -20.43 -11.90 18.25
N VAL A 200 -19.86 -10.73 18.55
CA VAL A 200 -18.97 -10.02 17.63
C VAL A 200 -17.65 -10.78 17.48
N ARG A 201 -17.33 -11.12 16.24
CA ARG A 201 -16.08 -11.79 15.83
C ARG A 201 -15.13 -10.86 15.08
N SER A 202 -15.65 -9.80 14.45
CA SER A 202 -14.83 -8.76 13.83
C SER A 202 -15.24 -7.39 14.34
N LEU A 203 -14.28 -6.61 14.78
CA LEU A 203 -14.47 -5.22 15.20
C LEU A 203 -13.53 -4.30 14.42
N THR A 204 -14.10 -3.26 13.81
CA THR A 204 -13.36 -2.12 13.25
C THR A 204 -13.82 -0.86 13.92
N MET A 205 -12.87 0.00 14.28
CA MET A 205 -13.20 1.28 14.86
C MET A 205 -12.43 2.41 14.18
N PHE A 206 -13.09 3.55 14.08
CA PHE A 206 -12.53 4.81 13.61
C PHE A 206 -12.77 5.87 14.70
N GLY A 207 -11.88 6.86 14.82
CA GLY A 207 -12.00 7.90 15.84
C GLY A 207 -11.40 7.48 17.19
N SER A 208 -12.13 7.69 18.30
CA SER A 208 -11.58 7.51 19.65
C SER A 208 -11.92 6.16 20.28
N LEU A 209 -10.94 5.55 20.95
CA LEU A 209 -11.14 4.32 21.75
C LEU A 209 -12.06 4.50 22.97
N ASN A 210 -12.34 5.74 23.38
CA ASN A 210 -13.31 6.00 24.44
C ASN A 210 -14.75 5.56 24.08
N GLN A 211 -15.01 5.28 22.79
CA GLN A 211 -16.31 4.79 22.30
C GLN A 211 -16.45 3.26 22.40
N LEU A 212 -15.43 2.54 22.89
CA LEU A 212 -15.48 1.09 23.00
C LEU A 212 -16.49 0.68 24.09
N PRO A 213 -17.52 -0.14 23.77
CA PRO A 213 -18.52 -0.52 24.77
C PRO A 213 -17.93 -1.53 25.76
N SER A 214 -17.64 -1.09 26.98
CA SER A 214 -16.91 -1.88 27.99
C SER A 214 -17.69 -3.10 28.50
N HIS A 215 -19.03 -3.00 28.59
CA HIS A 215 -19.88 -4.00 29.26
C HIS A 215 -20.61 -4.97 28.32
N SER A 216 -20.84 -4.58 27.06
CA SER A 216 -21.65 -5.34 26.10
C SER A 216 -20.86 -6.34 25.25
N PHE A 217 -19.53 -6.39 25.41
CA PHE A 217 -18.62 -7.03 24.47
C PHE A 217 -17.90 -8.25 25.08
N LYS A 218 -18.02 -9.42 24.44
CA LYS A 218 -17.27 -10.63 24.85
C LYS A 218 -16.00 -10.77 24.02
N PHE A 219 -14.91 -10.21 24.54
CA PHE A 219 -13.61 -10.17 23.87
C PHE A 219 -13.09 -11.54 23.42
N GLY A 220 -13.40 -12.62 24.15
CA GLY A 220 -12.81 -13.95 23.90
C GLY A 220 -13.05 -14.57 22.52
N ILE A 221 -14.08 -14.14 21.77
CA ILE A 221 -14.42 -14.73 20.45
C ILE A 221 -14.01 -13.87 19.25
N VAL A 222 -13.39 -12.72 19.48
CA VAL A 222 -12.95 -11.83 18.40
C VAL A 222 -11.78 -12.46 17.64
N GLN A 223 -11.90 -12.44 16.32
CA GLN A 223 -10.94 -12.96 15.34
C GLN A 223 -10.26 -11.84 14.55
N VAL A 224 -10.95 -10.72 14.32
CA VAL A 224 -10.41 -9.57 13.58
C VAL A 224 -10.61 -8.30 14.40
N LEU A 225 -9.51 -7.64 14.77
CA LEU A 225 -9.52 -6.35 15.45
C LEU A 225 -8.70 -5.33 14.67
N ASP A 226 -9.35 -4.27 14.22
CA ASP A 226 -8.74 -3.21 13.44
C ASP A 226 -9.03 -1.84 14.07
N LEU A 227 -7.99 -1.29 14.71
CA LEU A 227 -8.00 -0.01 15.41
C LEU A 227 -7.11 1.02 14.68
N GLU A 228 -6.87 0.85 13.37
CA GLU A 228 -5.97 1.72 12.63
C GLU A 228 -6.39 3.18 12.71
N GLY A 229 -5.51 4.03 13.23
CA GLY A 229 -5.73 5.47 13.38
C GLY A 229 -6.55 5.89 14.61
N CYS A 230 -6.91 4.95 15.48
CA CYS A 230 -7.64 5.29 16.70
C CYS A 230 -6.77 6.06 17.70
N THR A 231 -7.38 7.03 18.39
CA THR A 231 -6.73 7.83 19.44
C THR A 231 -7.19 7.44 20.85
N GLY A 232 -6.39 7.77 21.85
CA GLY A 232 -6.72 7.52 23.26
C GLY A 232 -6.41 6.10 23.72
N PHE A 233 -5.41 5.45 23.12
CA PHE A 233 -5.01 4.09 23.45
C PHE A 233 -4.34 4.06 24.84
N LYS A 234 -5.04 3.45 25.81
CA LYS A 234 -4.60 3.29 27.20
C LYS A 234 -4.14 1.85 27.49
N ALA A 235 -3.43 1.67 28.60
CA ALA A 235 -2.89 0.37 29.01
C ALA A 235 -3.96 -0.73 29.12
N HIS A 236 -5.12 -0.43 29.72
CA HIS A 236 -6.21 -1.40 29.91
C HIS A 236 -6.77 -1.98 28.59
N HIS A 237 -6.79 -1.20 27.49
CA HIS A 237 -7.21 -1.75 26.18
C HIS A 237 -6.33 -2.92 25.76
N THR A 238 -5.04 -2.84 26.07
CA THR A 238 -4.07 -3.88 25.78
C THR A 238 -4.35 -5.16 26.57
N GLU A 239 -4.80 -5.03 27.81
CA GLU A 239 -5.20 -6.15 28.65
C GLU A 239 -6.43 -6.86 28.08
N GLU A 240 -7.42 -6.09 27.61
CA GLU A 240 -8.60 -6.65 26.94
C GLU A 240 -8.25 -7.36 25.62
N ILE A 241 -7.37 -6.77 24.79
CA ILE A 241 -6.89 -7.39 23.56
C ILE A 241 -6.23 -8.74 23.86
N CYS A 242 -5.44 -8.84 24.94
CA CYS A 242 -4.79 -10.09 25.31
C CYS A 242 -5.75 -11.18 25.80
N LYS A 243 -7.03 -10.87 26.03
CA LYS A 243 -8.09 -11.85 26.34
C LYS A 243 -8.76 -12.42 25.07
N MET A 244 -8.47 -11.87 23.88
CA MET A 244 -9.07 -12.29 22.61
C MET A 244 -8.35 -13.52 22.02
N LEU A 245 -8.46 -14.69 22.65
CA LEU A 245 -7.64 -15.87 22.31
C LEU A 245 -7.86 -16.42 20.87
N LEU A 246 -8.98 -16.08 20.24
CA LEU A 246 -9.26 -16.45 18.84
C LEU A 246 -8.76 -15.42 17.81
N LEU A 247 -8.06 -14.38 18.24
CA LEU A 247 -7.64 -13.27 17.38
C LEU A 247 -6.63 -13.75 16.32
N LYS A 248 -6.96 -13.51 15.05
CA LYS A 248 -6.14 -13.79 13.87
C LYS A 248 -5.52 -12.53 13.29
N TYR A 249 -6.22 -11.40 13.36
CA TYR A 249 -5.76 -10.12 12.82
C TYR A 249 -5.83 -9.03 13.88
N LEU A 250 -4.70 -8.39 14.14
CA LEU A 250 -4.59 -7.22 15.02
C LEU A 250 -3.90 -6.08 14.29
N SER A 251 -4.62 -4.97 14.11
CA SER A 251 -4.05 -3.70 13.65
C SER A 251 -4.17 -2.63 14.73
N LEU A 252 -3.03 -2.16 15.20
CA LEU A 252 -2.85 -0.98 16.06
C LEU A 252 -2.13 0.14 15.29
N ARG A 253 -2.05 0.04 13.97
CA ARG A 253 -1.31 0.99 13.13
C ARG A 253 -1.78 2.42 13.39
N ARG A 254 -0.86 3.38 13.48
CA ARG A 254 -1.19 4.81 13.73
C ARG A 254 -1.98 5.07 15.02
N THR A 255 -1.89 4.18 16.00
CA THR A 255 -2.39 4.45 17.36
C THR A 255 -1.27 5.03 18.23
N ASP A 256 -1.65 5.63 19.35
CA ASP A 256 -0.74 6.19 20.36
C ASP A 256 -0.09 5.13 21.28
N THR A 257 -0.24 3.84 20.96
CA THR A 257 0.37 2.73 21.73
C THR A 257 1.89 2.83 21.79
N LYS A 258 2.43 2.66 23.00
CA LYS A 258 3.87 2.78 23.31
C LYS A 258 4.57 1.45 23.52
N GLN A 259 3.84 0.42 23.92
CA GLN A 259 4.41 -0.89 24.22
C GLN A 259 3.37 -2.01 24.05
N LEU A 260 3.85 -3.21 23.73
CA LEU A 260 3.05 -4.44 23.79
C LEU A 260 3.36 -5.21 25.07
N PRO A 261 2.35 -5.80 25.74
CA PRO A 261 2.55 -6.50 26.99
C PRO A 261 3.02 -7.93 26.70
N LYS A 262 3.68 -8.57 27.67
CA LYS A 262 4.09 -9.98 27.55
C LYS A 262 2.90 -10.91 27.25
N ALA A 263 1.70 -10.55 27.70
CA ALA A 263 0.48 -11.33 27.48
C ALA A 263 0.07 -11.46 26.00
N ILE A 264 0.65 -10.67 25.08
CA ILE A 264 0.39 -10.83 23.63
C ILE A 264 0.74 -12.23 23.12
N GLY A 265 1.68 -12.92 23.77
CA GLY A 265 2.03 -14.31 23.44
C GLY A 265 0.94 -15.34 23.73
N LYS A 266 -0.17 -14.95 24.38
CA LYS A 266 -1.35 -15.80 24.56
C LYS A 266 -2.23 -15.89 23.30
N LEU A 267 -2.00 -15.01 22.32
CA LEU A 267 -2.78 -14.93 21.09
C LEU A 267 -2.26 -15.94 20.06
N GLU A 268 -2.32 -17.24 20.38
CA GLU A 268 -1.72 -18.33 19.58
C GLU A 268 -2.29 -18.44 18.15
N ASN A 269 -3.49 -17.91 17.93
CA ASN A 269 -4.16 -17.85 16.62
C ASN A 269 -3.76 -16.65 15.77
N LEU A 270 -2.90 -15.75 16.27
CA LEU A 270 -2.59 -14.51 15.59
C LEU A 270 -1.76 -14.77 14.33
N GLU A 271 -2.29 -14.34 13.18
CA GLU A 271 -1.67 -14.46 11.86
C GLU A 271 -1.09 -13.12 11.40
N THR A 272 -1.68 -12.00 11.79
CA THR A 272 -1.20 -10.65 11.43
C THR A 272 -1.15 -9.73 12.63
N LEU A 273 0.04 -9.15 12.86
CA LEU A 273 0.29 -8.06 13.80
C LEU A 273 0.77 -6.82 13.03
N ASP A 274 -0.07 -5.79 13.00
CA ASP A 274 0.26 -4.49 12.39
C ASP A 274 0.34 -3.39 13.44
N ILE A 275 1.57 -3.00 13.77
CA ILE A 275 1.92 -1.94 14.72
C ILE A 275 2.74 -0.83 14.04
N ARG A 276 2.63 -0.68 12.72
CA ARG A 276 3.31 0.37 11.96
C ARG A 276 2.88 1.76 12.44
N GLU A 277 3.79 2.73 12.37
CA GLU A 277 3.49 4.12 12.70
C GLU A 277 2.94 4.26 14.15
N THR A 278 3.43 3.43 15.08
CA THR A 278 3.19 3.53 16.52
C THR A 278 4.45 3.96 17.27
N ASN A 279 4.36 4.08 18.60
CA ASN A 279 5.51 4.36 19.46
C ASN A 279 6.16 3.08 20.02
N VAL A 280 5.77 1.89 19.56
CA VAL A 280 6.39 0.63 19.99
C VAL A 280 7.79 0.52 19.40
N VAL A 281 8.78 0.35 20.25
CA VAL A 281 10.20 0.21 19.86
C VAL A 281 10.72 -1.21 20.01
N GLN A 282 10.14 -2.02 20.91
CA GLN A 282 10.60 -3.38 21.18
C GLN A 282 9.41 -4.35 21.20
N LEU A 283 9.58 -5.51 20.55
CA LEU A 283 8.64 -6.61 20.66
C LEU A 283 8.92 -7.45 21.91
N PRO A 284 7.89 -7.84 22.68
CA PRO A 284 8.10 -8.70 23.84
C PRO A 284 8.50 -10.11 23.38
N LYS A 285 9.38 -10.74 24.16
CA LYS A 285 9.94 -12.09 23.93
C LYS A 285 8.89 -13.18 23.65
N THR A 286 7.69 -12.98 24.18
CA THR A 286 6.56 -13.90 24.02
C THR A 286 5.95 -13.89 22.63
N VAL A 287 6.19 -12.87 21.79
CA VAL A 287 5.78 -12.87 20.37
C VAL A 287 6.41 -14.03 19.60
N CYS A 288 7.63 -14.43 19.97
CA CYS A 288 8.33 -15.56 19.35
C CYS A 288 7.73 -16.95 19.66
N LEU A 289 6.67 -16.99 20.48
CA LEU A 289 5.89 -18.20 20.72
C LEU A 289 4.72 -18.35 19.74
N LEU A 290 4.40 -17.32 18.96
CA LEU A 290 3.25 -17.29 18.06
C LEU A 290 3.59 -18.01 16.74
N GLU A 291 3.36 -19.31 16.70
CA GLU A 291 3.73 -20.18 15.56
C GLU A 291 2.90 -19.92 14.30
N ARG A 292 1.69 -19.37 14.44
CA ARG A 292 0.78 -19.03 13.33
C ARG A 292 1.02 -17.65 12.72
N LEU A 293 1.97 -16.88 13.25
CA LEU A 293 2.17 -15.50 12.83
C LEU A 293 2.79 -15.46 11.42
N VAL A 294 2.02 -14.90 10.47
CA VAL A 294 2.39 -14.78 9.06
C VAL A 294 2.97 -13.39 8.76
N ASN A 295 2.45 -12.35 9.41
CA ASN A 295 2.83 -10.97 9.14
C ASN A 295 3.18 -10.22 10.43
N ILE A 296 4.42 -9.74 10.51
CA ILE A 296 4.84 -8.72 11.47
C ILE A 296 5.13 -7.44 10.70
N LEU A 297 4.31 -6.42 10.94
CA LEU A 297 4.44 -5.12 10.32
C LEU A 297 4.65 -4.08 11.42
N GLY A 298 5.80 -3.42 11.41
CA GLY A 298 6.07 -2.36 12.38
C GLY A 298 7.01 -1.29 11.88
N GLY A 299 7.47 -0.50 12.84
CA GLY A 299 8.29 0.68 12.59
C GLY A 299 7.54 1.81 11.89
N ASP A 300 8.24 2.93 11.72
CA ASP A 300 7.84 4.03 10.85
C ASP A 300 9.05 4.44 10.01
N LYS A 301 8.99 4.10 8.73
CA LYS A 301 10.04 4.42 7.75
C LYS A 301 10.23 5.93 7.55
N ARG A 302 9.22 6.76 7.85
CA ARG A 302 9.31 8.23 7.66
C ARG A 302 10.29 8.85 8.64
N ILE A 303 10.28 8.37 9.87
CA ILE A 303 11.11 8.87 10.98
C ILE A 303 12.15 7.83 11.43
N ARG A 304 12.50 6.88 10.54
CA ARG A 304 13.44 5.76 10.78
C ARG A 304 13.24 5.02 12.11
N ARG A 305 11.99 4.89 12.56
CA ARG A 305 11.68 4.11 13.75
C ARG A 305 11.62 2.64 13.37
N ALA A 306 12.40 1.83 14.06
CA ALA A 306 12.53 0.40 13.81
C ALA A 306 12.19 -0.41 15.07
N LEU A 307 11.73 -1.64 14.87
CA LEU A 307 11.40 -2.57 15.96
C LEU A 307 12.61 -3.43 16.31
N LYS A 308 13.04 -3.36 17.56
CA LYS A 308 13.98 -4.32 18.14
C LYS A 308 13.28 -5.66 18.32
N LEU A 309 13.79 -6.67 17.63
CA LEU A 309 13.35 -8.05 17.78
C LEU A 309 13.97 -8.64 19.06
N PRO A 310 13.27 -9.55 19.76
CA PRO A 310 13.84 -10.26 20.90
C PRO A 310 14.74 -11.42 20.42
N GLU A 311 15.84 -11.67 21.13
CA GLU A 311 16.80 -12.78 20.87
C GLU A 311 16.13 -14.16 20.77
N GLU A 312 14.98 -14.32 21.41
CA GLU A 312 14.18 -15.54 21.37
C GLU A 312 13.72 -15.93 19.96
N LEU A 313 13.71 -14.98 19.00
CA LEU A 313 13.40 -15.28 17.60
C LEU A 313 14.39 -16.32 17.05
N ASN A 314 15.68 -16.09 17.25
CA ASN A 314 16.75 -16.97 16.76
C ASN A 314 16.91 -18.22 17.63
N LYS A 315 16.66 -18.11 18.95
CA LYS A 315 16.80 -19.25 19.89
C LYS A 315 15.69 -20.29 19.75
N LYS A 316 14.44 -19.87 19.48
CA LYS A 316 13.28 -20.79 19.45
C LYS A 316 12.95 -21.32 18.07
N LYS A 317 13.24 -20.57 17.00
CA LYS A 317 12.99 -20.96 15.59
C LYS A 317 11.57 -21.52 15.33
N LYS A 318 10.58 -21.01 16.07
CA LYS A 318 9.18 -21.47 16.06
C LYS A 318 8.33 -20.83 14.96
N MET A 319 8.70 -19.65 14.49
CA MET A 319 7.88 -18.82 13.60
C MET A 319 8.05 -19.19 12.12
N LYS A 320 7.79 -20.45 11.77
CA LYS A 320 8.01 -20.96 10.41
C LYS A 320 7.01 -20.44 9.36
N ALA A 321 5.82 -20.01 9.79
CA ALA A 321 4.79 -19.47 8.92
C ALA A 321 5.02 -18.00 8.49
N LEU A 322 6.08 -17.35 9.00
CA LEU A 322 6.30 -15.93 8.83
C LEU A 322 6.68 -15.61 7.37
N ARG A 323 5.80 -14.88 6.67
CA ARG A 323 5.99 -14.45 5.28
C ARG A 323 6.43 -12.99 5.16
N ILE A 324 6.07 -12.13 6.12
CA ILE A 324 6.46 -10.72 6.12
C ILE A 324 7.04 -10.33 7.47
N LEU A 325 8.28 -9.86 7.46
CA LEU A 325 8.96 -9.24 8.59
C LEU A 325 9.40 -7.84 8.17
N SER A 326 8.73 -6.81 8.68
CA SER A 326 8.91 -5.44 8.19
C SER A 326 9.07 -4.42 9.30
N GLY A 327 10.04 -3.52 9.10
CA GLY A 327 10.33 -2.37 9.94
C GLY A 327 11.12 -2.73 11.19
N ILE A 328 12.10 -3.61 11.03
CA ILE A 328 12.91 -4.13 12.13
C ILE A 328 14.25 -3.40 12.24
N GLU A 329 14.84 -3.46 13.43
CA GLU A 329 16.22 -3.09 13.73
C GLU A 329 17.02 -4.38 13.93
N ILE A 330 18.13 -4.52 13.23
CA ILE A 330 19.10 -5.59 13.52
C ILE A 330 20.15 -5.02 14.48
N VAL A 331 20.25 -5.67 15.64
CA VAL A 331 21.25 -5.43 16.69
C VAL A 331 22.04 -6.73 16.85
N GLY A 332 23.33 -6.67 17.20
CA GLY A 332 24.23 -7.83 17.21
C GLY A 332 23.62 -9.09 17.85
N GLY A 333 23.81 -10.25 17.18
CA GLY A 333 23.25 -11.55 17.58
C GLY A 333 21.85 -11.90 17.06
N LEU A 334 21.17 -10.99 16.35
CA LEU A 334 19.84 -11.18 15.74
C LEU A 334 19.87 -11.35 14.22
N ALA A 335 20.99 -11.83 13.67
CA ALA A 335 21.23 -11.88 12.22
C ALA A 335 20.91 -13.23 11.55
N ASP A 336 20.84 -14.34 12.30
CA ASP A 336 20.45 -15.66 11.77
C ASP A 336 18.94 -15.77 11.50
N LEU A 337 18.53 -15.68 10.23
CA LEU A 337 17.15 -15.78 9.77
C LEU A 337 16.88 -17.01 8.89
N HIS A 338 17.81 -17.98 8.80
CA HIS A 338 17.70 -19.14 7.88
C HIS A 338 16.43 -19.98 8.09
N HIS A 339 15.92 -20.01 9.33
CA HIS A 339 14.74 -20.80 9.69
C HIS A 339 13.42 -20.21 9.18
N LEU A 340 13.41 -18.97 8.67
CA LEU A 340 12.23 -18.28 8.16
C LEU A 340 12.03 -18.61 6.67
N THR A 341 11.92 -19.89 6.33
CA THR A 341 11.94 -20.37 4.93
C THR A 341 10.77 -19.88 4.08
N GLU A 342 9.67 -19.44 4.69
CA GLU A 342 8.50 -18.87 4.01
C GLU A 342 8.59 -17.33 3.82
N LEU A 343 9.70 -16.69 4.23
CA LEU A 343 9.83 -15.24 4.27
C LEU A 343 9.89 -14.62 2.87
N ARG A 344 8.79 -14.01 2.45
CA ARG A 344 8.66 -13.33 1.14
C ARG A 344 9.13 -11.89 1.17
N LYS A 345 9.05 -11.23 2.32
CA LYS A 345 9.47 -9.84 2.48
C LYS A 345 10.24 -9.63 3.78
N LEU A 346 11.46 -9.12 3.63
CA LEU A 346 12.29 -8.62 4.72
C LEU A 346 12.49 -7.11 4.55
N ALA A 347 12.15 -6.33 5.57
CA ALA A 347 12.42 -4.90 5.59
C ALA A 347 13.07 -4.45 6.88
N ILE A 348 14.35 -4.07 6.77
CA ILE A 348 15.21 -3.57 7.83
C ILE A 348 15.27 -2.05 7.70
N TYR A 349 14.81 -1.34 8.73
CA TYR A 349 14.79 0.14 8.74
C TYR A 349 15.98 0.72 9.49
N LYS A 350 16.73 -0.11 10.21
CA LYS A 350 17.90 0.33 10.95
C LYS A 350 18.87 -0.83 11.16
N LEU A 351 20.14 -0.58 10.88
CA LEU A 351 21.27 -1.42 11.28
C LEU A 351 22.05 -0.65 12.35
N SER A 352 22.15 -1.22 13.56
CA SER A 352 22.83 -0.58 14.69
C SER A 352 24.17 -1.26 15.03
N THR A 353 24.72 -2.04 14.11
CA THR A 353 25.94 -2.82 14.30
C THR A 353 27.18 -1.97 14.05
N MET A 354 28.21 -2.16 14.89
CA MET A 354 29.54 -1.60 14.67
C MET A 354 30.21 -2.35 13.50
N SER A 355 31.09 -1.66 12.76
CA SER A 355 31.91 -2.29 11.71
C SER A 355 32.62 -3.54 12.25
N ASP A 356 32.66 -4.59 11.43
CA ASP A 356 33.29 -5.91 11.70
C ASP A 356 32.55 -6.87 12.65
N ASP A 357 31.26 -6.62 12.93
CA ASP A 357 30.43 -7.55 13.69
C ASP A 357 30.15 -8.84 12.87
N PRO A 358 30.42 -10.05 13.42
CA PRO A 358 30.01 -11.34 12.83
C PRO A 358 28.56 -11.38 12.35
N SER A 359 27.70 -10.56 12.96
CA SER A 359 26.30 -10.37 12.58
C SER A 359 26.10 -9.95 11.12
N PHE A 360 27.03 -9.21 10.48
CA PHE A 360 26.92 -8.90 9.04
C PHE A 360 27.05 -10.14 8.18
N LYS A 361 28.01 -11.02 8.49
CA LYS A 361 28.19 -12.27 7.75
C LYS A 361 26.98 -13.21 7.92
N GLU A 362 26.45 -13.30 9.14
CA GLU A 362 25.23 -14.07 9.40
C GLU A 362 24.01 -13.54 8.66
N LEU A 363 23.85 -12.21 8.59
CA LEU A 363 22.74 -11.58 7.89
C LEU A 363 22.87 -11.77 6.38
N SER A 364 24.07 -11.57 5.83
CA SER A 364 24.38 -11.82 4.42
C SER A 364 24.09 -13.28 4.04
N SER A 365 24.56 -14.25 4.84
CA SER A 365 24.24 -15.68 4.66
C SER A 365 22.73 -15.94 4.69
N SER A 366 22.01 -15.30 5.61
CA SER A 366 20.56 -15.44 5.70
C SER A 366 19.84 -14.87 4.47
N ILE A 367 20.30 -13.73 3.95
CA ILE A 367 19.74 -13.11 2.74
C ILE A 367 20.03 -13.98 1.51
N GLU A 368 21.24 -14.53 1.39
CA GLU A 368 21.60 -15.46 0.32
C GLU A 368 20.71 -16.71 0.36
N TYR A 369 20.59 -17.35 1.52
CA TYR A 369 19.76 -18.54 1.70
C TYR A 369 18.29 -18.27 1.38
N LEU A 370 17.71 -17.21 1.96
CA LEU A 370 16.31 -16.86 1.73
C LEU A 370 16.06 -16.37 0.30
N GLY A 371 17.04 -15.70 -0.30
CA GLY A 371 17.05 -15.23 -1.69
C GLY A 371 17.00 -16.38 -2.70
N GLY A 372 17.60 -17.52 -2.38
CA GLY A 372 17.50 -18.75 -3.17
C GLY A 372 16.19 -19.54 -2.99
N TYR A 373 15.40 -19.22 -1.96
CA TYR A 373 14.20 -19.99 -1.59
C TYR A 373 12.89 -19.23 -1.83
N SER A 374 12.64 -18.13 -1.09
CA SER A 374 11.30 -17.54 -0.99
C SER A 374 11.27 -16.01 -0.92
N LEU A 375 12.42 -15.34 -0.82
CA LEU A 375 12.47 -13.90 -0.66
C LEU A 375 12.22 -13.17 -1.99
N HIS A 376 11.17 -12.34 -2.03
CA HIS A 376 10.78 -11.56 -3.21
C HIS A 376 10.96 -10.05 -3.01
N THR A 377 11.04 -9.58 -1.77
CA THR A 377 11.20 -8.17 -1.44
C THR A 377 12.22 -7.98 -0.34
N LEU A 378 13.28 -7.23 -0.65
CA LEU A 378 14.32 -6.85 0.30
C LEU A 378 14.36 -5.32 0.42
N ILE A 379 14.30 -4.82 1.64
CA ILE A 379 14.44 -3.40 1.96
C ILE A 379 15.49 -3.28 3.06
N ILE A 380 16.55 -2.52 2.80
CA ILE A 380 17.63 -2.27 3.75
C ILE A 380 17.85 -0.76 3.83
N ASP A 381 17.76 -0.21 5.04
CA ASP A 381 18.24 1.13 5.38
C ASP A 381 19.50 0.99 6.25
N ASP A 382 20.65 1.19 5.62
CA ASP A 382 21.99 1.16 6.20
C ASP A 382 22.64 2.53 6.02
N GLU A 383 22.44 3.42 7.01
CA GLU A 383 22.95 4.78 6.97
C GLU A 383 24.45 4.86 6.65
N SER A 384 25.24 3.89 7.12
CA SER A 384 26.69 3.83 6.92
C SER A 384 27.11 3.26 5.56
N ALA A 385 26.20 2.60 4.85
CA ALA A 385 26.45 1.76 3.67
C ALA A 385 27.47 0.62 3.85
N LYS A 386 28.01 0.38 5.05
CA LYS A 386 29.02 -0.67 5.30
C LYS A 386 28.48 -2.07 5.01
N PHE A 387 27.24 -2.35 5.43
CA PHE A 387 26.60 -3.63 5.14
C PHE A 387 26.27 -3.75 3.66
N ILE A 388 25.72 -2.69 3.06
CA ILE A 388 25.39 -2.69 1.64
C ILE A 388 26.64 -2.99 0.79
N ASN A 389 27.78 -2.40 1.13
CA ASN A 389 29.04 -2.65 0.43
C ASN A 389 29.54 -4.09 0.60
N SER A 390 29.19 -4.78 1.70
CA SER A 390 29.52 -6.20 1.90
C SER A 390 28.62 -7.17 1.13
N LEU A 391 27.54 -6.69 0.49
CA LEU A 391 26.63 -7.55 -0.29
C LEU A 391 27.26 -8.08 -1.57
N ASP A 392 28.41 -7.56 -2.01
CA ASP A 392 29.14 -8.12 -3.14
C ASP A 392 29.89 -9.42 -2.80
N ASP A 393 30.09 -9.70 -1.51
CA ASP A 393 30.72 -10.93 -1.03
C ASP A 393 29.77 -12.14 -1.02
N LEU A 394 28.49 -11.95 -1.42
CA LEU A 394 27.51 -13.03 -1.48
C LEU A 394 27.92 -14.07 -2.53
N SER A 395 27.91 -15.36 -2.15
CA SER A 395 28.28 -16.43 -3.09
C SER A 395 27.19 -16.64 -4.14
N SER A 396 25.92 -16.44 -3.75
CA SER A 396 24.73 -16.55 -4.60
C SER A 396 23.80 -15.36 -4.35
N PRO A 397 23.77 -14.35 -5.24
CA PRO A 397 22.91 -13.19 -5.06
C PRO A 397 21.42 -13.55 -5.18
N PRO A 398 20.51 -12.77 -4.57
CA PRO A 398 19.08 -13.08 -4.52
C PRO A 398 18.37 -12.76 -5.86
N LYS A 399 18.53 -13.65 -6.85
CA LYS A 399 18.12 -13.43 -8.26
C LYS A 399 16.61 -13.29 -8.48
N PHE A 400 15.78 -13.80 -7.55
CA PHE A 400 14.32 -13.82 -7.68
C PHE A 400 13.61 -12.62 -7.05
N LEU A 401 14.37 -11.58 -6.65
CA LEU A 401 13.79 -10.36 -6.11
C LEU A 401 12.93 -9.63 -7.15
N VAL A 402 11.69 -9.34 -6.76
CA VAL A 402 10.74 -8.53 -7.55
C VAL A 402 10.78 -7.07 -7.12
N ALA A 403 11.19 -6.80 -5.88
CA ALA A 403 11.38 -5.45 -5.36
C ALA A 403 12.62 -5.36 -4.46
N LEU A 404 13.48 -4.39 -4.75
CA LEU A 404 14.70 -4.10 -3.98
C LEU A 404 14.68 -2.64 -3.55
N GLU A 405 15.03 -2.40 -2.29
CA GLU A 405 15.28 -1.07 -1.78
C GLU A 405 16.56 -1.05 -0.94
N LEU A 406 17.51 -0.22 -1.35
CA LEU A 406 18.79 0.01 -0.65
C LEU A 406 18.91 1.50 -0.34
N SER A 407 18.93 1.83 0.94
CA SER A 407 19.10 3.21 1.43
C SER A 407 20.36 3.29 2.29
N GLY A 408 21.11 4.37 2.16
CA GLY A 408 22.42 4.53 2.80
C GLY A 408 23.34 5.48 2.03
N LYS A 409 24.53 5.75 2.57
CA LYS A 409 25.58 6.54 1.91
C LYS A 409 26.38 5.70 0.90
N MET A 410 25.67 5.04 -0.02
CA MET A 410 26.27 4.16 -1.02
C MET A 410 26.52 4.94 -2.33
N VAL A 411 27.72 4.82 -2.88
CA VAL A 411 28.11 5.39 -4.19
C VAL A 411 28.10 4.33 -5.28
N GLN A 412 28.66 3.15 -4.97
CA GLN A 412 28.66 2.00 -5.87
C GLN A 412 27.45 1.11 -5.62
N LEU A 413 26.92 0.53 -6.69
CA LEU A 413 25.86 -0.47 -6.61
C LEU A 413 26.47 -1.87 -6.43
N PRO A 414 25.80 -2.79 -5.71
CA PRO A 414 26.21 -4.18 -5.70
C PRO A 414 26.26 -4.73 -7.13
N GLY A 415 27.36 -5.37 -7.52
CA GLY A 415 27.63 -5.82 -8.89
C GLY A 415 26.60 -6.82 -9.42
N TRP A 416 25.96 -7.58 -8.53
CA TRP A 416 24.89 -8.52 -8.88
C TRP A 416 23.54 -7.88 -9.19
N ILE A 417 23.36 -6.56 -8.98
CA ILE A 417 22.08 -5.89 -9.22
C ILE A 417 21.58 -6.08 -10.65
N THR A 418 22.51 -6.11 -11.62
CA THR A 418 22.24 -6.31 -13.05
C THR A 418 21.75 -7.71 -13.39
N GLN A 419 21.94 -8.69 -12.50
CA GLN A 419 21.50 -10.07 -12.68
C GLN A 419 20.03 -10.28 -12.30
N LEU A 420 19.36 -9.26 -11.73
CA LEU A 420 17.98 -9.35 -11.25
C LEU A 420 16.96 -9.20 -12.38
N SER A 421 16.81 -10.24 -13.20
CA SER A 421 15.90 -10.24 -14.35
C SER A 421 14.40 -10.08 -14.00
N ALA A 422 13.99 -10.46 -12.80
CA ALA A 422 12.61 -10.34 -12.32
C ALA A 422 12.31 -9.01 -11.60
N LEU A 423 13.29 -8.12 -11.46
CA LEU A 423 13.15 -6.92 -10.66
C LEU A 423 12.24 -5.90 -11.32
N THR A 424 11.09 -5.65 -10.71
CA THR A 424 10.10 -4.68 -11.22
C THR A 424 10.18 -3.33 -10.51
N LYS A 425 10.68 -3.31 -9.27
CA LYS A 425 10.76 -2.10 -8.46
C LYS A 425 12.16 -1.99 -7.84
N LEU A 426 12.82 -0.88 -8.14
CA LEU A 426 14.09 -0.52 -7.51
C LEU A 426 13.97 0.82 -6.81
N THR A 427 14.39 0.88 -5.55
CA THR A 427 14.57 2.14 -4.81
C THR A 427 15.99 2.21 -4.28
N LEU A 428 16.68 3.29 -4.59
CA LEU A 428 18.06 3.53 -4.20
C LEU A 428 18.18 4.85 -3.45
N SER A 429 19.24 4.97 -2.65
CA SER A 429 19.64 6.27 -2.12
C SER A 429 20.00 7.23 -3.26
N VAL A 430 19.73 8.53 -3.08
CA VAL A 430 20.19 9.55 -4.04
C VAL A 430 21.72 9.56 -4.17
N THR A 431 22.46 9.09 -3.17
CA THR A 431 23.93 8.98 -3.23
C THR A 431 24.42 7.99 -4.29
N ALA A 432 23.56 7.10 -4.77
CA ALA A 432 23.88 6.19 -5.88
C ALA A 432 23.56 6.81 -7.25
N LEU A 433 23.05 8.05 -7.30
CA LEU A 433 22.71 8.73 -8.55
C LEU A 433 23.98 9.19 -9.27
N ARG A 434 24.40 8.40 -10.26
CA ARG A 434 25.54 8.66 -11.16
C ARG A 434 25.24 8.11 -12.55
N THR A 435 25.87 8.69 -13.58
CA THR A 435 25.70 8.28 -14.98
C THR A 435 26.10 6.82 -15.22
N ASP A 436 27.21 6.36 -14.65
CA ASP A 436 27.68 4.97 -14.76
C ASP A 436 26.74 3.96 -14.10
N ASN A 437 26.22 4.29 -12.91
CA ASN A 437 25.20 3.49 -12.23
C ASN A 437 23.93 3.40 -13.07
N LEU A 438 23.48 4.51 -13.67
CA LEU A 438 22.30 4.51 -14.55
C LEU A 438 22.52 3.63 -15.78
N LEU A 439 23.72 3.61 -16.35
CA LEU A 439 24.06 2.72 -17.47
C LEU A 439 23.95 1.24 -17.05
N LEU A 440 24.44 0.87 -15.86
CA LEU A 440 24.28 -0.49 -15.34
C LEU A 440 22.80 -0.86 -15.13
N LEU A 441 22.03 0.04 -14.52
CA LEU A 441 20.60 -0.16 -14.25
C LEU A 441 19.75 -0.22 -15.52
N SER A 442 20.21 0.40 -16.61
CA SER A 442 19.50 0.40 -17.90
C SER A 442 19.31 -1.00 -18.48
N ASN A 443 20.16 -1.96 -18.08
CA ASN A 443 20.10 -3.36 -18.50
C ASN A 443 18.98 -4.18 -17.83
N LEU A 444 18.28 -3.62 -16.84
CA LEU A 444 17.20 -4.31 -16.14
C LEU A 444 15.92 -4.31 -16.98
N GLU A 445 15.69 -5.41 -17.71
CA GLU A 445 14.62 -5.50 -18.70
C GLU A 445 13.20 -5.44 -18.12
N ALA A 446 12.98 -5.98 -16.91
CA ALA A 446 11.66 -6.02 -16.26
C ALA A 446 11.39 -4.79 -15.35
N LEU A 447 12.32 -3.84 -15.26
CA LEU A 447 12.23 -2.74 -14.32
C LEU A 447 11.09 -1.78 -14.68
N PHE A 448 10.02 -1.81 -13.90
CA PHE A 448 8.85 -0.97 -14.08
C PHE A 448 9.02 0.41 -13.41
N SER A 449 9.65 0.45 -12.23
CA SER A 449 9.88 1.71 -11.50
C SER A 449 11.26 1.79 -10.86
N LEU A 450 11.87 2.96 -11.05
CA LEU A 450 13.12 3.37 -10.45
C LEU A 450 12.86 4.59 -9.57
N THR A 451 13.37 4.58 -8.35
CA THR A 451 13.24 5.69 -7.41
C THR A 451 14.57 5.96 -6.75
N PHE A 452 15.08 7.17 -6.89
CA PHE A 452 16.15 7.69 -6.06
C PHE A 452 15.52 8.48 -4.93
N SER A 453 15.81 8.12 -3.68
CA SER A 453 15.26 8.82 -2.53
C SER A 453 16.29 9.08 -1.47
N PHE A 454 16.22 10.25 -0.87
CA PHE A 454 17.00 10.63 0.30
C PHE A 454 16.08 11.14 1.38
N ARG A 455 16.34 10.72 2.61
CA ARG A 455 15.61 11.19 3.79
C ARG A 455 16.64 11.67 4.78
N ALA A 456 16.69 12.97 4.99
CA ALA A 456 17.44 13.57 6.08
C ALA A 456 16.45 14.35 6.93
N GLU A 457 16.50 14.17 8.25
CA GLU A 457 15.77 15.06 9.18
C GLU A 457 16.46 16.43 9.30
N LYS A 458 17.74 16.50 8.89
CA LYS A 458 18.59 17.70 8.77
C LYS A 458 19.54 17.50 7.59
N GLN A 459 19.95 18.58 6.91
CA GLN A 459 20.99 18.50 5.87
C GLN A 459 22.25 17.83 6.44
N ASP A 460 22.47 16.58 6.07
CA ASP A 460 23.68 15.85 6.41
C ASP A 460 24.78 16.30 5.46
N SER A 461 25.74 17.08 5.99
CA SER A 461 26.85 17.67 5.22
C SER A 461 27.57 16.63 4.36
N GLU A 462 27.77 15.43 4.90
CA GLU A 462 28.45 14.33 4.20
C GLU A 462 27.67 13.84 2.96
N THR A 463 26.35 13.75 3.04
CA THR A 463 25.53 13.37 1.88
C THR A 463 25.56 14.44 0.78
N LEU A 464 25.59 15.73 1.16
CA LEU A 464 25.75 16.82 0.20
C LEU A 464 27.13 16.76 -0.47
N THR A 465 28.19 16.43 0.29
CA THR A 465 29.53 16.20 -0.27
C THR A 465 29.52 15.06 -1.27
N ILE A 466 28.91 13.91 -0.95
CA ILE A 466 28.81 12.77 -1.88
C ILE A 466 28.08 13.17 -3.16
N LEU A 467 27.00 13.96 -3.06
CA LEU A 467 26.28 14.43 -4.25
C LEU A 467 27.12 15.38 -5.10
N ALA A 468 27.89 16.27 -4.47
CA ALA A 468 28.81 17.15 -5.18
C ALA A 468 29.95 16.36 -5.87
N GLU A 469 30.50 15.34 -5.21
CA GLU A 469 31.53 14.45 -5.77
C GLU A 469 30.99 13.61 -6.95
N ASN A 470 29.79 13.06 -6.81
CA ASN A 470 29.13 12.33 -7.89
C ASN A 470 28.88 13.21 -9.12
N LYS A 471 28.50 14.47 -8.89
CA LYS A 471 28.34 15.49 -9.92
C LYS A 471 29.67 15.80 -10.62
N LEU A 472 30.75 16.02 -9.85
CA LEU A 472 32.10 16.24 -10.39
C LEU A 472 32.59 15.05 -11.22
N SER A 473 32.22 13.83 -10.82
CA SER A 473 32.57 12.60 -11.54
C SER A 473 31.78 12.38 -12.84
N SER A 474 30.75 13.21 -13.10
CA SER A 474 29.86 13.10 -14.27
C SER A 474 29.89 14.38 -15.12
N ASP A 475 31.03 15.06 -15.21
CA ASP A 475 31.21 16.32 -15.96
C ASP A 475 30.23 17.44 -15.57
N GLY A 476 29.70 17.40 -14.34
CA GLY A 476 28.78 18.40 -13.80
C GLY A 476 27.30 18.12 -14.01
N GLU A 477 26.91 17.06 -14.72
CA GLU A 477 25.51 16.68 -14.96
C GLU A 477 25.27 15.17 -14.86
N ILE A 478 24.07 14.76 -14.45
CA ILE A 478 23.69 13.35 -14.45
C ILE A 478 22.98 13.03 -15.76
N THR A 479 23.68 12.29 -16.62
CA THR A 479 23.16 11.90 -17.93
C THR A 479 22.41 10.58 -17.83
N ILE A 480 21.15 10.58 -18.28
CA ILE A 480 20.35 9.38 -18.46
C ILE A 480 20.64 8.83 -19.86
N PRO A 481 21.07 7.56 -19.99
CA PRO A 481 21.52 6.99 -21.26
C PRO A 481 20.39 6.86 -22.30
N ASP A 482 20.78 6.86 -23.57
CA ASP A 482 19.94 6.63 -24.76
C ASP A 482 19.56 5.15 -24.97
N VAL A 483 20.13 4.25 -24.17
CA VAL A 483 19.93 2.80 -24.23
C VAL A 483 19.26 2.24 -22.98
N GLY A 484 18.54 1.12 -23.14
CA GLY A 484 17.98 0.33 -22.04
C GLY A 484 16.62 0.84 -21.51
N PHE A 485 16.32 0.54 -20.24
CA PHE A 485 15.08 0.92 -19.53
C PHE A 485 13.78 0.62 -20.30
N ARG A 486 13.74 -0.50 -21.02
CA ARG A 486 12.66 -0.84 -21.97
C ARG A 486 11.28 -0.97 -21.34
N SER A 487 11.20 -1.33 -20.06
CA SER A 487 9.94 -1.50 -19.33
C SER A 487 9.68 -0.40 -18.29
N LEU A 488 10.57 0.60 -18.19
CA LEU A 488 10.50 1.61 -17.15
C LEU A 488 9.36 2.59 -17.46
N LYS A 489 8.31 2.57 -16.62
CA LYS A 489 7.15 3.47 -16.77
C LYS A 489 7.12 4.59 -15.76
N LEU A 490 7.93 4.49 -14.71
CA LEU A 490 7.84 5.38 -13.55
C LEU A 490 9.20 5.67 -12.93
N LEU A 491 9.68 6.89 -13.15
CA LEU A 491 10.94 7.40 -12.61
C LEU A 491 10.65 8.45 -11.52
N ARG A 492 11.37 8.35 -10.40
CA ARG A 492 11.20 9.24 -9.26
C ARG A 492 12.52 9.72 -8.69
N PHE A 493 12.60 11.00 -8.40
CA PHE A 493 13.73 11.62 -7.69
C PHE A 493 13.20 12.40 -6.50
N PHE A 494 13.44 11.89 -5.30
CA PHE A 494 12.97 12.47 -4.05
C PHE A 494 14.15 12.84 -3.16
N ALA A 495 14.67 14.05 -3.32
CA ALA A 495 15.78 14.56 -2.52
C ALA A 495 15.70 16.09 -2.42
N PRO A 496 16.11 16.69 -1.30
CA PRO A 496 16.09 18.15 -1.14
C PRO A 496 16.89 18.87 -2.23
N LEU A 497 18.04 18.32 -2.61
CA LEU A 497 18.89 18.85 -3.67
C LEU A 497 18.97 17.83 -4.80
N LEU A 498 18.66 18.25 -6.02
CA LEU A 498 18.82 17.46 -7.24
C LEU A 498 19.81 18.15 -8.19
N PRO A 499 20.82 17.41 -8.71
CA PRO A 499 21.75 17.94 -9.69
C PRO A 499 21.06 18.16 -11.04
N VAL A 500 21.77 18.75 -12.00
CA VAL A 500 21.31 18.83 -13.39
C VAL A 500 21.03 17.41 -13.92
N LEU A 501 19.81 17.18 -14.41
CA LEU A 501 19.39 15.92 -15.01
C LEU A 501 19.27 16.09 -16.53
N THR A 502 20.04 15.32 -17.29
CA THR A 502 20.07 15.41 -18.76
C THR A 502 19.60 14.09 -19.37
N PHE A 503 18.53 14.13 -20.16
CA PHE A 503 17.99 12.95 -20.84
C PHE A 503 18.48 12.90 -22.29
N SER A 504 19.27 11.88 -22.64
CA SER A 504 19.74 11.67 -24.00
C SER A 504 18.59 11.37 -24.97
N GLU A 505 18.86 11.53 -26.27
CA GLU A 505 17.89 11.17 -27.32
C GLU A 505 17.42 9.71 -27.14
N LYS A 506 16.11 9.46 -27.26
CA LYS A 506 15.50 8.13 -27.11
C LYS A 506 15.65 7.47 -25.72
N ALA A 507 16.08 8.22 -24.70
CA ALA A 507 16.12 7.72 -23.33
C ALA A 507 14.75 7.21 -22.87
N MET A 508 14.75 6.08 -22.16
CA MET A 508 13.58 5.50 -21.45
C MET A 508 12.29 5.48 -22.30
N PRO A 509 12.22 4.63 -23.35
CA PRO A 509 11.19 4.74 -24.39
C PRO A 509 9.74 4.60 -23.89
N GLU A 510 9.51 3.79 -22.84
CA GLU A 510 8.19 3.53 -22.27
C GLU A 510 7.87 4.39 -21.03
N LEU A 511 8.70 5.40 -20.71
CA LEU A 511 8.52 6.21 -19.51
C LEU A 511 7.23 7.03 -19.59
N GLU A 512 6.25 6.70 -18.76
CA GLU A 512 4.95 7.39 -18.76
C GLU A 512 4.88 8.53 -17.73
N ARG A 513 5.62 8.40 -16.62
CA ARG A 513 5.52 9.32 -15.49
C ARG A 513 6.87 9.62 -14.85
N LEU A 514 7.17 10.92 -14.73
CA LEU A 514 8.31 11.46 -13.99
C LEU A 514 7.80 12.18 -12.74
N GLU A 515 8.33 11.84 -11.55
CA GLU A 515 8.03 12.56 -10.32
C GLU A 515 9.31 13.13 -9.70
N LEU A 516 9.34 14.44 -9.50
CA LEU A 516 10.43 15.16 -8.87
C LEU A 516 9.91 15.76 -7.56
N ARG A 517 10.58 15.45 -6.45
CA ARG A 517 10.34 16.08 -5.16
C ARG A 517 11.63 16.65 -4.62
N PHE A 518 11.68 17.96 -4.47
CA PHE A 518 12.91 18.70 -4.16
C PHE A 518 12.62 20.03 -3.46
N SER A 519 13.66 20.57 -2.81
CA SER A 519 13.76 21.98 -2.41
C SER A 519 14.44 22.79 -3.51
N MET A 520 15.54 22.26 -4.04
CA MET A 520 16.34 22.86 -5.10
C MET A 520 16.63 21.83 -6.19
N LEU A 521 16.38 22.21 -7.44
CA LEU A 521 16.75 21.47 -8.65
C LEU A 521 17.65 22.39 -9.48
N GLU A 522 18.87 21.94 -9.78
CA GLU A 522 19.84 22.75 -10.52
C GLU A 522 19.47 22.93 -12.00
N GLY A 523 18.80 21.94 -12.60
CA GLY A 523 18.34 22.02 -13.99
C GLY A 523 17.78 20.70 -14.50
N ILE A 524 17.01 20.75 -15.58
CA ILE A 524 16.52 19.56 -16.29
C ILE A 524 16.55 19.79 -17.81
N CYS A 525 17.23 18.91 -18.53
CA CYS A 525 17.50 19.03 -19.97
C CYS A 525 17.04 17.76 -20.71
N GLY A 526 16.59 17.90 -21.95
CA GLY A 526 16.25 16.75 -22.81
C GLY A 526 14.91 16.08 -22.49
N VAL A 527 14.00 16.74 -21.77
CA VAL A 527 12.67 16.17 -21.46
C VAL A 527 11.86 15.90 -22.72
N GLU A 528 12.10 16.66 -23.79
CA GLU A 528 11.57 16.47 -25.13
C GLU A 528 11.92 15.10 -25.73
N ASN A 529 13.04 14.50 -25.32
CA ASN A 529 13.52 13.20 -25.80
C ASN A 529 12.71 12.02 -25.23
N LEU A 530 11.90 12.26 -24.19
CA LEU A 530 11.07 11.25 -23.54
C LEU A 530 9.76 11.07 -24.32
N ALA A 531 9.81 10.23 -25.36
CA ALA A 531 8.69 10.03 -26.29
C ALA A 531 7.39 9.58 -25.61
N GLY A 532 7.49 8.65 -24.65
CA GLY A 532 6.36 8.06 -23.93
C GLY A 532 5.78 8.89 -22.78
N LEU A 533 6.38 10.05 -22.46
CA LEU A 533 6.07 10.81 -21.25
C LEU A 533 4.65 11.40 -21.32
N LYS A 534 3.81 11.05 -20.33
CA LYS A 534 2.42 11.50 -20.22
C LYS A 534 2.23 12.51 -19.11
N VAL A 535 2.96 12.35 -18.00
CA VAL A 535 2.76 13.14 -16.78
C VAL A 535 4.09 13.48 -16.12
N VAL A 536 4.24 14.75 -15.73
CA VAL A 536 5.32 15.21 -14.86
C VAL A 536 4.71 15.75 -13.57
N HIS A 537 5.11 15.20 -12.43
CA HIS A 537 4.73 15.70 -11.11
C HIS A 537 5.92 16.42 -10.49
N LEU A 538 5.75 17.70 -10.16
CA LEU A 538 6.74 18.47 -9.41
C LEU A 538 6.16 18.73 -8.02
N THR A 539 6.91 18.36 -6.98
CA THR A 539 6.52 18.56 -5.59
C THR A 539 7.60 19.34 -4.86
N LEU A 540 7.24 20.51 -4.34
CA LEU A 540 8.17 21.38 -3.63
C LEU A 540 8.17 21.08 -2.12
N GLU A 541 9.36 20.93 -1.53
CA GLU A 541 9.48 20.62 -0.09
C GLU A 541 9.37 21.83 0.84
N ASP A 542 9.79 23.01 0.39
CA ASP A 542 9.78 24.28 1.15
C ASP A 542 9.14 25.43 0.36
N LYS A 543 8.90 26.59 0.97
CA LYS A 543 8.30 27.74 0.26
C LYS A 543 9.32 28.59 -0.50
N GLU A 544 10.61 28.44 -0.22
CA GLU A 544 11.66 29.29 -0.77
C GLU A 544 11.97 28.92 -2.24
N GLY A 545 11.78 27.65 -2.63
CA GLY A 545 11.98 27.19 -4.01
C GLY A 545 10.80 27.40 -4.99
N GLU A 546 9.77 28.19 -4.63
CA GLU A 546 8.57 28.35 -5.47
C GLU A 546 8.90 29.03 -6.81
N HIS A 547 9.77 30.04 -6.81
CA HIS A 547 10.21 30.71 -8.03
C HIS A 547 10.96 29.74 -8.97
N MET A 548 11.90 28.97 -8.41
CA MET A 548 12.67 27.96 -9.14
C MET A 548 11.77 26.88 -9.73
N THR A 549 10.77 26.41 -8.97
CA THR A 549 9.81 25.41 -9.45
C THR A 549 9.02 25.93 -10.65
N LYS A 550 8.60 27.20 -10.63
CA LYS A 550 7.93 27.85 -11.76
C LYS A 550 8.86 28.05 -12.96
N GLU A 551 10.16 28.23 -12.73
CA GLU A 551 11.15 28.33 -13.80
C GLU A 551 11.38 26.97 -14.48
N VAL A 552 11.64 25.92 -13.69
CA VAL A 552 11.72 24.53 -14.15
C VAL A 552 10.45 24.13 -14.89
N GLN A 553 9.28 24.49 -14.36
CA GLN A 553 8.01 24.26 -15.04
C GLN A 553 8.01 24.94 -16.42
N ARG A 554 8.38 26.22 -16.50
CA ARG A 554 8.45 26.95 -17.78
C ARG A 554 9.46 26.34 -18.74
N GLU A 555 10.56 25.78 -18.25
CA GLU A 555 11.54 25.05 -19.06
C GLU A 555 10.96 23.76 -19.63
N ILE A 556 10.34 22.93 -18.79
CA ILE A 556 9.67 21.70 -19.22
C ILE A 556 8.53 22.02 -20.19
N GLU A 557 7.73 23.05 -19.93
CA GLU A 557 6.66 23.49 -20.83
C GLU A 557 7.21 23.97 -22.18
N ARG A 558 8.34 24.68 -22.20
CA ARG A 558 9.00 25.10 -23.45
C ARG A 558 9.56 23.91 -24.21
N ALA A 559 10.22 22.98 -23.51
CA ALA A 559 10.83 21.79 -24.10
C ALA A 559 9.79 20.86 -24.74
N VAL A 560 8.65 20.64 -24.08
CA VAL A 560 7.65 19.65 -24.53
C VAL A 560 6.45 20.26 -25.26
N LYS A 561 6.58 21.50 -25.76
CA LYS A 561 5.60 22.10 -26.69
C LYS A 561 5.61 21.35 -28.03
N ARG A 562 4.80 20.29 -28.12
CA ARG A 562 4.54 19.53 -29.36
C ARG A 562 3.43 20.19 -30.17
N THR A 563 3.59 20.30 -31.50
CA THR A 563 2.62 20.92 -32.42
C THR A 563 1.34 20.11 -32.62
N ASP A 564 1.34 18.87 -32.15
CA ASP A 564 0.34 17.82 -32.37
C ASP A 564 -0.46 17.45 -31.09
N GLY A 565 -0.47 18.32 -30.08
CA GLY A 565 -1.41 18.28 -28.96
C GLY A 565 -1.16 17.21 -27.89
N LYS A 566 -0.05 16.46 -27.96
CA LYS A 566 0.35 15.42 -26.99
C LYS A 566 1.44 15.88 -26.02
N ALA A 567 1.34 17.11 -25.51
CA ALA A 567 2.25 17.57 -24.45
C ALA A 567 1.94 16.83 -23.13
N PRO A 568 2.96 16.48 -22.33
CA PRO A 568 2.77 15.85 -21.04
C PRO A 568 2.04 16.80 -20.10
N ARG A 569 1.16 16.24 -19.27
CA ARG A 569 0.48 17.01 -18.23
C ARG A 569 1.44 17.27 -17.08
N ILE A 570 1.67 18.55 -16.78
CA ILE A 570 2.46 18.96 -15.63
C ILE A 570 1.51 19.21 -14.45
N ILE A 571 1.84 18.64 -13.29
CA ILE A 571 1.09 18.79 -12.05
C ILE A 571 2.05 19.31 -11.00
N LEU A 572 1.70 20.48 -10.45
CA LEU A 572 2.37 21.06 -9.30
C LEU A 572 1.59 20.71 -8.04
N SER A 573 2.30 20.29 -7.00
CA SER A 573 1.73 20.08 -5.68
C SER A 573 2.68 20.54 -4.60
N ASP A 574 2.18 21.27 -3.60
CA ASP A 574 2.96 21.57 -2.41
C ASP A 574 2.83 20.44 -1.38
N ILE A 575 3.90 20.18 -0.61
CA ILE A 575 3.86 19.17 0.48
C ILE A 575 2.69 19.40 1.44
N PHE A 576 2.31 20.66 1.67
CA PHE A 576 1.18 21.02 2.53
C PHE A 576 -0.18 20.53 2.00
N THR A 577 -0.33 20.37 0.68
CA THR A 577 -1.55 19.82 0.05
C THR A 577 -1.58 18.29 0.13
N LEU A 578 -0.42 17.63 0.23
CA LEU A 578 -0.28 16.17 0.29
C LEU A 578 -0.36 15.59 1.71
N LEU A 579 -0.03 16.37 2.74
CA LEU A 579 -0.14 15.96 4.15
C LEU A 579 -1.59 15.94 4.70
N VAL A 580 -2.54 16.55 3.97
CA VAL A 580 -3.98 16.53 4.27
C VAL A 580 -4.70 15.37 3.55
N LEU A 581 -3.97 14.45 2.91
CA LEU A 581 -4.48 13.31 2.10
C LEU A 581 -3.93 11.95 2.54
#